data_AF-A0AAN5RGX6-F1
#
_entry.id   AF-A0AAN5RGX6-F1
#
_cell.length_a   1.000
_cell.length_b   1.000
_cell.length_c   1.000
_cell.angle_alpha   90.00
_cell.angle_beta   90.00
_cell.angle_gamma   90.00
#
_symmetry.space_group_name_H-M   'P 1'
#
loop_
_entity.id
_entity.type
_entity.pdbx_description
1 polymer ?
#
loop_
_entity_poly.entity_id
_entity_poly.type
_entity_poly.pdbx_seq_one_letter_code
_entity_poly.pdbx_strand_id
1 'polypeptide(L)'
;MFFTEWINSPLIQSVIISPLVGAVLGCLFSAFTSPVSASAPVTVEQTKIIFVQKIIIQQRGGYKREDNPLAYVFGLVFMVAGILWGYSRYVNDILYYWATGLLSSGTFILSAGIVSAIRGQFHSPEWGWYIFTPLIAVAVAFWLIQFAVAGIIPGMREVALRHNVLDFYFNVLKDTHRGWLMMQVSGVLLGIIATLIAVLRSVYYFALMSQRAGGALFIFWRLCAWHTRYVAGTGGLLLLVFCLGASYIMLDGYAYLLWQNFNLILTRHLQTAFVS
;
A
#
# COMPACT_ATOMS: atom_id res chain seq x y z
N MET A 1 3.21 32.37 -19.07
CA MET A 1 2.92 31.14 -18.33
C MET A 1 3.68 31.24 -17.02
N PHE A 2 2.97 31.51 -15.93
CA PHE A 2 3.59 31.90 -14.66
C PHE A 2 4.18 30.65 -13.99
N PHE A 3 5.34 30.80 -13.33
CA PHE A 3 6.02 29.72 -12.59
C PHE A 3 5.09 28.96 -11.63
N THR A 4 4.10 29.64 -11.07
CA THR A 4 3.04 29.06 -10.22
C THR A 4 2.09 28.14 -10.97
N GLU A 5 1.73 28.44 -12.22
CA GLU A 5 0.92 27.55 -13.07
C GLU A 5 1.71 26.30 -13.48
N TRP A 6 3.02 26.47 -13.67
CA TRP A 6 3.94 25.38 -13.98
C TRP A 6 4.11 24.43 -12.78
N ILE A 7 4.37 24.94 -11.56
CA ILE A 7 4.50 24.12 -10.34
C ILE A 7 3.19 23.43 -9.93
N ASN A 8 2.04 24.06 -10.21
CA ASN A 8 0.74 23.51 -9.86
C ASN A 8 0.17 22.55 -10.92
N SER A 9 0.90 22.34 -12.03
CA SER A 9 0.49 21.38 -13.04
C SER A 9 0.56 19.94 -12.50
N PRO A 10 -0.53 19.15 -12.56
CA PRO A 10 -0.53 17.76 -12.10
C PRO A 10 0.54 16.89 -12.76
N LEU A 11 0.85 17.15 -14.03
CA LEU A 11 1.89 16.42 -14.75
C LEU A 11 3.27 16.71 -14.17
N ILE A 12 3.54 17.97 -13.84
CA ILE A 12 4.83 18.38 -13.25
C ILE A 12 4.94 17.90 -11.81
N GLN A 13 3.85 17.96 -11.04
CA GLN A 13 3.82 17.44 -9.67
C GLN A 13 4.09 15.94 -9.60
N SER A 14 3.47 15.16 -10.50
CA SER A 14 3.61 13.70 -10.52
C SER A 14 4.92 13.23 -11.14
N VAL A 15 5.36 13.81 -12.26
CA VAL A 15 6.53 13.33 -13.04
C VAL A 15 7.85 13.93 -12.58
N ILE A 16 7.84 15.15 -12.04
CA ILE A 16 9.08 15.88 -11.70
C ILE A 16 9.18 16.08 -10.19
N ILE A 17 8.20 16.75 -9.58
CA ILE A 17 8.32 17.19 -8.17
C ILE A 17 8.27 16.01 -7.21
N SER A 18 7.31 15.10 -7.35
CA SER A 18 7.16 13.94 -6.46
C SER A 18 8.37 12.99 -6.50
N PRO A 19 8.87 12.59 -7.69
CA PRO A 19 10.14 11.90 -7.86
C PRO A 19 11.32 12.63 -7.24
N LEU A 20 11.44 13.94 -7.47
CA LEU A 20 12.52 14.77 -6.95
C LEU A 20 12.48 14.83 -5.42
N VAL A 21 11.32 15.01 -4.81
CA VAL A 21 11.14 15.00 -3.35
C VAL A 21 11.55 13.64 -2.78
N GLY A 22 11.08 12.54 -3.37
CA GLY A 22 11.48 11.19 -2.96
C GLY A 22 12.99 10.98 -3.07
N ALA A 23 13.59 11.40 -4.19
CA ALA A 23 15.02 11.29 -4.43
C ALA A 23 15.84 12.12 -3.42
N VAL A 24 15.47 13.39 -3.21
CA VAL A 24 16.11 14.31 -2.25
C VAL A 24 16.01 13.77 -0.84
N LEU A 25 14.83 13.31 -0.41
CA LEU A 25 14.65 12.71 0.91
C LEU A 25 15.52 11.47 1.08
N GLY A 26 15.54 10.57 0.09
CA GLY A 26 16.39 9.36 0.14
C GLY A 26 17.88 9.70 0.19
N CYS A 27 18.32 10.69 -0.58
CA CYS A 27 19.69 11.20 -0.53
C CYS A 27 20.03 11.84 0.82
N LEU A 28 19.20 12.75 1.33
CA LEU A 28 19.43 13.42 2.62
C LEU A 28 19.50 12.42 3.77
N PHE A 29 18.49 11.55 3.85
CA PHE A 29 18.43 10.53 4.89
C PHE A 29 19.60 9.56 4.81
N SER A 30 20.07 9.22 3.60
CA SER A 30 21.24 8.37 3.43
C SER A 30 22.56 9.07 3.69
N ALA A 31 22.70 10.33 3.32
CA ALA A 31 23.91 11.12 3.50
C ALA A 31 24.21 11.42 4.98
N PHE A 32 23.19 11.63 5.82
CA PHE A 32 23.37 11.92 7.26
C PHE A 32 23.73 10.72 8.14
N THR A 33 23.95 9.55 7.55
CA THR A 33 24.54 8.41 8.26
C THR A 33 26.07 8.54 8.29
N SER A 34 26.77 7.85 9.18
CA SER A 34 28.24 7.77 9.17
C SER A 34 28.71 6.55 8.35
N PRO A 35 29.99 6.44 7.94
CA PRO A 35 30.52 5.20 7.39
C PRO A 35 30.50 4.08 8.44
N VAL A 36 30.38 2.82 8.02
CA VAL A 36 30.30 1.66 8.93
C VAL A 36 31.67 1.42 9.58
N SER A 37 31.70 1.27 10.91
CA SER A 37 32.91 0.91 11.67
C SER A 37 33.29 -0.56 11.46
N ALA A 38 34.60 -0.87 11.48
CA ALA A 38 35.13 -2.22 11.26
C ALA A 38 34.64 -3.30 12.25
N SER A 39 33.99 -2.90 13.35
CA SER A 39 33.44 -3.78 14.40
C SER A 39 31.91 -3.98 14.32
N ALA A 40 31.25 -3.47 13.29
CA ALA A 40 29.79 -3.54 13.18
C ALA A 40 29.26 -4.93 12.74
N PRO A 41 28.07 -5.38 13.20
CA PRO A 41 27.48 -6.67 12.83
C PRO A 41 27.35 -6.81 11.31
N VAL A 42 27.59 -8.00 10.74
CA VAL A 42 27.75 -8.18 9.29
C VAL A 42 26.41 -8.46 8.60
N THR A 43 25.57 -9.30 9.21
CA THR A 43 24.31 -9.77 8.61
C THR A 43 23.08 -9.06 9.19
N VAL A 44 21.99 -9.09 8.41
CA VAL A 44 20.69 -8.55 8.83
C VAL A 44 20.14 -9.29 10.05
N GLU A 45 20.35 -10.60 10.12
CA GLU A 45 19.91 -11.41 11.26
C GLU A 45 20.62 -11.05 12.56
N GLN A 46 21.96 -10.88 12.53
CA GLN A 46 22.72 -10.42 13.70
C GLN A 46 22.24 -9.04 14.19
N THR A 47 21.92 -8.14 13.25
CA THR A 47 21.39 -6.81 13.56
C THR A 47 19.99 -6.88 14.19
N LYS A 48 19.12 -7.78 13.70
CA LYS A 48 17.79 -8.04 14.27
C LYS A 48 17.86 -8.61 15.68
N ILE A 49 18.79 -9.53 15.94
CA ILE A 49 18.95 -10.18 17.26
C ILE A 49 19.29 -9.15 18.35
N ILE A 50 20.23 -8.24 18.08
CA ILE A 50 20.61 -7.15 19.00
C ILE A 50 19.42 -6.20 19.26
N PHE A 51 18.58 -5.96 18.25
CA PHE A 51 17.40 -5.10 18.35
C PHE A 51 16.28 -5.72 19.21
N VAL A 52 16.01 -7.02 19.04
CA VAL A 52 14.94 -7.75 19.76
C VAL A 52 15.25 -7.90 21.25
N GLN A 53 16.52 -8.12 21.60
CA GLN A 53 16.95 -8.36 23.00
C GLN A 53 16.72 -7.17 23.95
N LYS A 54 16.42 -5.97 23.42
CA LYS A 54 16.15 -4.74 24.19
C LYS A 54 14.67 -4.41 24.42
N ILE A 55 13.71 -5.18 23.86
CA ILE A 55 12.29 -4.77 23.78
C ILE A 55 11.33 -5.89 24.22
N ILE A 56 11.56 -6.49 25.39
CA ILE A 56 10.59 -7.42 25.99
C ILE A 56 10.19 -6.93 27.37
N ILE A 57 9.33 -5.89 27.45
CA ILE A 57 8.45 -5.65 28.61
C ILE A 57 7.12 -5.04 28.11
N GLN A 58 6.03 -5.84 28.29
CA GLN A 58 4.60 -5.50 28.44
C GLN A 58 3.70 -5.13 27.23
N GLN A 59 2.70 -6.00 26.99
CA GLN A 59 1.38 -5.67 26.43
C GLN A 59 0.30 -6.51 27.13
N ARG A 60 -0.84 -5.90 27.47
CA ARG A 60 -2.20 -6.18 26.96
C ARG A 60 -3.30 -5.75 27.96
N GLY A 61 -4.32 -5.09 27.43
CA GLY A 61 -5.63 -4.92 28.06
C GLY A 61 -6.69 -4.80 26.98
N GLY A 62 -7.65 -5.74 26.94
CA GLY A 62 -8.72 -5.78 25.96
C GLY A 62 -10.04 -5.31 26.57
N TYR A 63 -10.77 -4.48 25.83
CA TYR A 63 -12.12 -4.03 26.19
C TYR A 63 -13.17 -4.90 25.49
N LYS A 64 -14.18 -5.32 26.26
CA LYS A 64 -15.41 -5.96 25.76
C LYS A 64 -16.43 -4.86 25.42
N ARG A 65 -17.02 -4.93 24.23
CA ARG A 65 -18.09 -4.02 23.75
C ARG A 65 -19.36 -4.83 23.56
N GLU A 66 -20.50 -4.28 23.99
CA GLU A 66 -21.81 -4.90 23.81
C GLU A 66 -22.34 -4.65 22.38
N ASP A 67 -22.86 -5.72 21.77
CA ASP A 67 -23.20 -5.76 20.36
C ASP A 67 -24.69 -5.53 20.10
N ASN A 68 -25.01 -4.56 19.25
CA ASN A 68 -26.34 -4.39 18.67
C ASN A 68 -26.31 -4.77 17.17
N PRO A 69 -26.64 -6.03 16.81
CA PRO A 69 -26.36 -6.60 15.48
C PRO A 69 -27.03 -5.84 14.33
N LEU A 70 -28.22 -5.27 14.55
CA LEU A 70 -28.93 -4.51 13.51
C LEU A 70 -28.25 -3.19 13.18
N ALA A 71 -27.71 -2.49 14.18
CA ALA A 71 -26.97 -1.25 13.98
C ALA A 71 -25.67 -1.50 13.18
N TYR A 72 -25.03 -2.65 13.37
CA TYR A 72 -23.85 -3.04 12.60
C TYR A 72 -24.17 -3.34 11.13
N VAL A 73 -25.28 -4.03 10.85
CA VAL A 73 -25.69 -4.32 9.47
C VAL A 73 -26.02 -3.03 8.72
N PHE A 74 -26.83 -2.15 9.32
CA PHE A 74 -27.14 -0.85 8.71
C PHE A 74 -25.89 0.03 8.53
N GLY A 75 -25.02 0.06 9.54
CA GLY A 75 -23.74 0.78 9.46
C GLY A 75 -22.84 0.25 8.36
N LEU A 76 -22.76 -1.07 8.18
CA LEU A 76 -21.97 -1.71 7.14
C LEU A 76 -22.50 -1.39 5.74
N VAL A 77 -23.81 -1.46 5.53
CA VAL A 77 -24.43 -1.12 4.23
C VAL A 77 -24.17 0.35 3.90
N PHE A 78 -24.32 1.26 4.85
CA PHE A 78 -24.05 2.68 4.64
C PHE A 78 -22.56 2.94 4.35
N MET A 79 -21.67 2.26 5.06
CA MET A 79 -20.22 2.33 4.84
C MET A 79 -19.87 1.85 3.43
N VAL A 80 -20.40 0.69 3.00
CA VAL A 80 -20.18 0.15 1.65
C VAL A 80 -20.71 1.10 0.59
N ALA A 81 -21.94 1.60 0.74
CA ALA A 81 -22.53 2.57 -0.17
C ALA A 81 -21.66 3.84 -0.28
N GLY A 82 -21.19 4.36 0.85
CA GLY A 82 -20.31 5.52 0.92
C GLY A 82 -18.95 5.28 0.25
N ILE A 83 -18.33 4.12 0.49
CA ILE A 83 -17.07 3.73 -0.13
C ILE A 83 -17.22 3.63 -1.65
N LEU A 84 -18.27 2.96 -2.13
CA LEU A 84 -18.50 2.82 -3.58
C LEU A 84 -18.78 4.16 -4.24
N TRP A 85 -19.62 4.99 -3.63
CA TRP A 85 -19.91 6.34 -4.12
C TRP A 85 -18.65 7.21 -4.15
N GLY A 86 -17.88 7.21 -3.07
CA GLY A 86 -16.64 7.98 -2.95
C GLY A 86 -15.60 7.54 -3.97
N TYR A 87 -15.40 6.22 -4.11
CA TYR A 87 -14.51 5.68 -5.13
C TYR A 87 -14.96 6.08 -6.53
N SER A 88 -16.23 5.88 -6.90
CA SER A 88 -16.74 6.27 -8.23
C SER A 88 -16.57 7.76 -8.53
N ARG A 89 -16.70 8.63 -7.52
CA ARG A 89 -16.54 10.08 -7.66
C ARG A 89 -15.07 10.52 -7.81
N TYR A 90 -14.17 9.88 -7.06
CA TYR A 90 -12.77 10.29 -6.91
C TYR A 90 -11.77 9.31 -7.53
N VAL A 91 -12.21 8.31 -8.30
CA VAL A 91 -11.33 7.24 -8.83
C VAL A 91 -10.12 7.78 -9.58
N ASN A 92 -10.30 8.79 -10.45
CA ASN A 92 -9.21 9.40 -11.19
C ASN A 92 -8.19 10.07 -10.26
N ASP A 93 -8.67 10.76 -9.21
CA ASP A 93 -7.82 11.44 -8.23
C ASP A 93 -7.08 10.41 -7.36
N ILE A 94 -7.77 9.35 -6.92
CA ILE A 94 -7.20 8.24 -6.15
C ILE A 94 -6.07 7.57 -6.93
N LEU A 95 -6.30 7.22 -8.19
CA LEU A 95 -5.28 6.58 -9.04
C LEU A 95 -4.12 7.53 -9.34
N TYR A 96 -4.40 8.82 -9.55
CA TYR A 96 -3.37 9.84 -9.71
C TYR A 96 -2.46 9.97 -8.47
N TYR A 97 -3.05 10.06 -7.27
CA TYR A 97 -2.27 10.13 -6.03
C TYR A 97 -1.54 8.83 -5.73
N TRP A 98 -2.14 7.68 -6.05
CA TRP A 98 -1.46 6.39 -5.90
C TRP A 98 -0.25 6.28 -6.84
N ALA A 99 -0.39 6.65 -8.12
CA ALA A 99 0.71 6.69 -9.08
C ALA A 99 1.82 7.65 -8.63
N THR A 100 1.43 8.84 -8.18
CA THR A 100 2.37 9.86 -7.68
C THR A 100 3.11 9.37 -6.44
N GLY A 101 2.41 8.71 -5.51
CA GLY A 101 2.98 8.11 -4.32
C GLY A 101 3.95 6.98 -4.64
N LEU A 102 3.60 6.12 -5.61
CA LEU A 102 4.49 5.06 -6.12
C LEU A 102 5.77 5.63 -6.74
N LEU A 103 5.65 6.72 -7.51
CA LEU A 103 6.79 7.39 -8.13
C LEU A 103 7.74 7.93 -7.05
N SER A 104 7.21 8.67 -6.07
CA SER A 104 8.00 9.19 -4.94
C SER A 104 8.66 8.07 -4.13
N SER A 105 7.90 7.00 -3.88
CA SER A 105 8.38 5.84 -3.13
C SER A 105 9.50 5.13 -3.87
N GLY A 106 9.34 4.91 -5.19
CA GLY A 106 10.34 4.29 -6.04
C GLY A 106 11.63 5.11 -6.09
N THR A 107 11.53 6.43 -6.28
CA THR A 107 12.73 7.29 -6.29
C THR A 107 13.41 7.35 -4.93
N PHE A 108 12.65 7.39 -3.83
CA PHE A 108 13.19 7.29 -2.48
C PHE A 108 13.96 5.99 -2.27
N ILE A 109 13.38 4.83 -2.61
CA ILE A 109 14.01 3.51 -2.44
C ILE A 109 15.28 3.44 -3.30
N LEU A 110 15.22 3.89 -4.55
CA LEU A 110 16.35 3.88 -5.48
C LEU A 110 17.48 4.80 -5.01
N SER A 111 17.18 6.06 -4.67
CA SER A 111 18.21 7.02 -4.27
C SER A 111 18.85 6.61 -2.94
N ALA A 112 18.05 6.18 -1.96
CA ALA A 112 18.54 5.66 -0.70
C ALA A 112 19.45 4.44 -0.93
N GLY A 113 19.04 3.52 -1.81
CA GLY A 113 19.82 2.34 -2.17
C GLY A 113 21.14 2.67 -2.87
N ILE A 114 21.14 3.59 -3.85
CA ILE A 114 22.36 4.02 -4.56
C ILE A 114 23.34 4.69 -3.60
N VAL A 115 22.87 5.60 -2.74
CA VAL A 115 23.75 6.28 -1.78
C VAL A 115 24.30 5.27 -0.77
N SER A 116 23.49 4.33 -0.29
CA SER A 116 23.98 3.24 0.57
C SER A 116 25.02 2.35 -0.13
N ALA A 117 24.87 2.10 -1.43
CA ALA A 117 25.84 1.35 -2.24
C ALA A 117 27.18 2.08 -2.32
N ILE A 118 27.16 3.37 -2.68
CA ILE A 118 28.36 4.22 -2.80
C ILE A 118 29.10 4.29 -1.46
N ARG A 119 28.35 4.30 -0.36
CA ARG A 119 28.90 4.32 1.00
C ARG A 119 29.38 2.95 1.51
N GLY A 120 29.31 1.90 0.68
CA GLY A 120 29.75 0.56 1.04
C GLY A 120 28.91 -0.11 2.13
N GLN A 121 27.64 0.30 2.32
CA GLN A 121 26.80 -0.26 3.39
C GLN A 121 26.33 -1.71 3.11
N PHE A 122 26.44 -2.17 1.86
CA PHE A 122 26.11 -3.54 1.44
C PHE A 122 27.29 -4.49 1.68
N HIS A 123 27.41 -4.97 2.91
CA HIS A 123 28.45 -5.94 3.30
C HIS A 123 28.07 -7.41 3.01
N SER A 124 26.83 -7.69 2.63
CA SER A 124 26.37 -9.02 2.23
C SER A 124 25.32 -8.92 1.11
N PRO A 125 25.15 -9.97 0.28
CA PRO A 125 24.13 -10.01 -0.78
C PRO A 125 22.70 -9.86 -0.24
N GLU A 126 22.46 -10.25 1.00
CA GLU A 126 21.17 -10.15 1.67
C GLU A 126 20.67 -8.70 1.73
N TRP A 127 21.58 -7.75 2.00
CA TRP A 127 21.26 -6.33 2.03
C TRP A 127 20.74 -5.80 0.69
N GLY A 128 21.25 -6.34 -0.42
CA GLY A 128 20.75 -6.05 -1.76
C GLY A 128 19.31 -6.51 -1.95
N TRP A 129 18.99 -7.75 -1.56
CA TRP A 129 17.62 -8.29 -1.67
C TRP A 129 16.58 -7.47 -0.91
N TYR A 130 16.95 -6.91 0.25
CA TYR A 130 16.07 -6.08 1.06
C TYR A 130 15.74 -4.72 0.44
N ILE A 131 16.52 -4.25 -0.53
CA ILE A 131 16.23 -3.05 -1.33
C ILE A 131 15.51 -3.41 -2.63
N PHE A 132 15.90 -4.50 -3.30
CA PHE A 132 15.24 -4.91 -4.53
C PHE A 132 13.80 -5.37 -4.31
N THR A 133 13.51 -6.06 -3.20
CA THR A 133 12.13 -6.53 -2.90
C THR A 133 11.09 -5.40 -2.89
N PRO A 134 11.25 -4.31 -2.10
CA PRO A 134 10.30 -3.20 -2.13
C PRO A 134 10.29 -2.47 -3.47
N LEU A 135 11.39 -2.43 -4.21
CA LEU A 135 11.44 -1.86 -5.56
C LEU A 135 10.60 -2.66 -6.56
N ILE A 136 10.73 -3.99 -6.56
CA ILE A 136 9.91 -4.90 -7.38
C ILE A 136 8.44 -4.74 -7.00
N ALA A 137 8.13 -4.67 -5.71
CA ALA A 137 6.75 -4.46 -5.24
C ALA A 137 6.15 -3.14 -5.76
N VAL A 138 6.92 -2.04 -5.73
CA VAL A 138 6.51 -0.75 -6.31
C VAL A 138 6.31 -0.86 -7.83
N ALA A 139 7.19 -1.56 -8.54
CA ALA A 139 7.06 -1.78 -9.99
C ALA A 139 5.80 -2.61 -10.34
N VAL A 140 5.52 -3.67 -9.57
CA VAL A 140 4.29 -4.46 -9.72
C VAL A 140 3.07 -3.58 -9.43
N ALA A 141 3.11 -2.74 -8.38
CA ALA A 141 2.01 -1.83 -8.08
C ALA A 141 1.78 -0.78 -9.18
N PHE A 142 2.82 -0.31 -9.88
CA PHE A 142 2.64 0.51 -11.09
C PHE A 142 1.88 -0.21 -12.19
N TRP A 143 2.20 -1.49 -12.41
CA TRP A 143 1.51 -2.30 -13.38
C TRP A 143 0.04 -2.54 -12.98
N LEU A 144 -0.26 -2.70 -11.69
CA LEU A 144 -1.63 -2.80 -11.17
C LEU A 144 -2.49 -1.57 -11.46
N ILE A 145 -1.91 -0.37 -11.52
CA ILE A 145 -2.65 0.84 -11.89
C ILE A 145 -3.24 0.72 -13.29
N GLN A 146 -2.58 0.05 -14.24
CA GLN A 146 -3.11 -0.14 -15.59
C GLN A 146 -4.43 -0.92 -15.57
N PHE A 147 -4.52 -1.97 -14.75
CA PHE A 147 -5.76 -2.73 -14.57
C PHE A 147 -6.83 -1.89 -13.87
N ALA A 148 -6.45 -1.11 -12.85
CA ALA A 148 -7.39 -0.23 -12.17
C ALA A 148 -7.98 0.83 -13.11
N VAL A 149 -7.17 1.41 -14.01
CA VAL A 149 -7.63 2.36 -15.03
C VAL A 149 -8.54 1.68 -16.05
N ALA A 150 -8.15 0.49 -16.54
CA ALA A 150 -8.96 -0.27 -17.49
C ALA A 150 -10.31 -0.72 -16.89
N GLY A 151 -10.37 -0.91 -15.56
CA GLY A 151 -11.57 -1.32 -14.84
C GLY A 151 -12.55 -0.20 -14.50
N ILE A 152 -12.25 1.06 -14.83
CA ILE A 152 -13.15 2.19 -14.59
C ILE A 152 -14.37 2.08 -15.51
N ILE A 153 -15.56 2.08 -14.91
CA ILE A 153 -16.81 2.08 -15.70
C ILE A 153 -17.00 3.48 -16.33
N PRO A 154 -17.11 3.58 -17.67
CA PRO A 154 -17.32 4.86 -18.35
C PRO A 154 -18.59 5.56 -17.88
N GLY A 155 -18.54 6.88 -17.68
CA GLY A 155 -19.69 7.68 -17.26
C GLY A 155 -20.05 7.56 -15.77
N MET A 156 -19.41 6.66 -15.01
CA MET A 156 -19.79 6.37 -13.63
C MET A 156 -19.48 7.53 -12.68
N ARG A 157 -18.43 8.30 -12.97
CA ARG A 157 -18.06 9.49 -12.21
C ARG A 157 -19.12 10.58 -12.34
N GLU A 158 -19.56 10.85 -13.56
CA GLU A 158 -20.56 11.86 -13.89
C GLU A 158 -21.90 11.53 -13.22
N VAL A 159 -22.23 10.25 -13.16
CA VAL A 159 -23.45 9.77 -12.49
C VAL A 159 -23.31 9.87 -10.98
N ALA A 160 -22.17 9.49 -10.38
CA ALA A 160 -21.93 9.63 -8.95
C ALA A 160 -21.94 11.09 -8.47
N LEU A 161 -21.53 12.03 -9.32
CA LEU A 161 -21.57 13.47 -9.04
C LEU A 161 -23.00 14.04 -8.96
N ARG A 162 -23.95 13.42 -9.66
CA ARG A 162 -25.35 13.89 -9.76
C ARG A 162 -26.30 13.27 -8.73
N HIS A 163 -25.89 12.20 -8.06
CA HIS A 163 -26.74 11.45 -7.12
C HIS A 163 -26.13 11.43 -5.72
N ASN A 164 -27.00 11.37 -4.71
CA ASN A 164 -26.60 11.18 -3.31
C ASN A 164 -26.19 9.71 -3.07
N VAL A 165 -25.44 9.45 -1.99
CA VAL A 165 -24.85 8.12 -1.68
C VAL A 165 -25.87 6.98 -1.75
N LEU A 166 -27.03 7.14 -1.10
CA LEU A 166 -28.06 6.09 -1.05
C LEU A 166 -28.73 5.88 -2.41
N ASP A 167 -29.02 6.96 -3.11
CA ASP A 167 -29.68 6.93 -4.42
C ASP A 167 -28.75 6.30 -5.48
N PHE A 168 -27.47 6.65 -5.43
CA PHE A 168 -26.44 6.02 -6.24
C PHE A 168 -26.34 4.52 -5.97
N TYR A 169 -26.34 4.12 -4.70
CA TYR A 169 -26.21 2.71 -4.34
C TYR A 169 -27.45 1.90 -4.73
N PHE A 170 -28.65 2.33 -4.33
CA PHE A 170 -29.88 1.56 -4.47
C PHE A 170 -30.54 1.67 -5.85
N ASN A 171 -30.48 2.84 -6.50
CA ASN A 171 -31.26 3.11 -7.72
C ASN A 171 -30.40 3.17 -8.99
N VAL A 172 -29.15 3.62 -8.88
CA VAL A 172 -28.25 3.76 -10.05
C VAL A 172 -27.43 2.51 -10.31
N LEU A 173 -26.81 1.95 -9.26
CA LEU A 173 -25.96 0.77 -9.41
C LEU A 173 -26.79 -0.49 -9.56
N LYS A 174 -26.66 -1.16 -10.72
CA LYS A 174 -27.11 -2.55 -10.90
C LYS A 174 -26.27 -3.49 -10.02
N ASP A 175 -26.82 -4.65 -9.65
CA ASP A 175 -26.12 -5.62 -8.79
C ASP A 175 -24.75 -6.06 -9.36
N THR A 176 -24.67 -6.20 -10.68
CA THR A 176 -23.41 -6.48 -11.39
C THR A 176 -22.39 -5.36 -11.20
N HIS A 177 -22.82 -4.09 -11.30
CA HIS A 177 -21.95 -2.93 -11.11
C HIS A 177 -21.49 -2.81 -9.64
N ARG A 178 -22.37 -3.11 -8.66
CA ARG A 178 -22.01 -3.13 -7.23
C ARG A 178 -20.90 -4.15 -6.97
N GLY A 179 -21.07 -5.38 -7.47
CA GLY A 179 -20.07 -6.43 -7.32
C GLY A 179 -18.73 -6.09 -7.98
N TRP A 180 -18.76 -5.56 -9.20
CA TRP A 180 -17.56 -5.12 -9.90
C TRP A 180 -16.83 -4.01 -9.15
N LEU A 181 -17.54 -2.95 -8.76
CA LEU A 181 -16.95 -1.84 -8.03
C LEU A 181 -16.36 -2.27 -6.69
N MET A 182 -17.02 -3.17 -5.96
CA MET A 182 -16.48 -3.71 -4.70
C MET A 182 -15.13 -4.39 -4.91
N MET A 183 -14.98 -5.19 -5.97
CA MET A 183 -13.70 -5.82 -6.31
C MET A 183 -12.66 -4.78 -6.74
N GLN A 184 -13.03 -3.82 -7.58
CA GLN A 184 -12.15 -2.73 -8.00
C GLN A 184 -11.63 -1.91 -6.81
N VAL A 185 -12.52 -1.45 -5.93
CA VAL A 185 -12.13 -0.66 -4.74
C VAL A 185 -11.22 -1.46 -3.82
N SER A 186 -11.57 -2.72 -3.57
CA SER A 186 -10.77 -3.61 -2.71
C SER A 186 -9.39 -3.87 -3.31
N GLY A 187 -9.33 -4.07 -4.63
CA GLY A 187 -8.09 -4.24 -5.38
C GLY A 187 -7.19 -3.01 -5.28
N VAL A 188 -7.73 -1.81 -5.53
CA VAL A 188 -6.98 -0.55 -5.37
C VAL A 188 -6.50 -0.35 -3.94
N LEU A 189 -7.38 -0.58 -2.95
CA LEU A 189 -7.03 -0.45 -1.54
C LEU A 189 -5.87 -1.38 -1.14
N LEU A 190 -5.93 -2.64 -1.57
CA LEU A 190 -4.86 -3.61 -1.32
C LEU A 190 -3.56 -3.22 -2.03
N GLY A 191 -3.63 -2.66 -3.24
CA GLY A 191 -2.46 -2.14 -3.95
C GLY A 191 -1.80 -0.95 -3.24
N ILE A 192 -2.62 -0.03 -2.69
CA ILE A 192 -2.13 1.09 -1.85
C ILE A 192 -1.48 0.55 -0.57
N ILE A 193 -2.13 -0.40 0.11
CA ILE A 193 -1.57 -1.04 1.32
C ILE A 193 -0.24 -1.74 1.00
N ALA A 194 -0.15 -2.48 -0.11
CA ALA A 194 1.09 -3.09 -0.57
C ALA A 194 2.20 -2.07 -0.80
N THR A 195 1.86 -0.92 -1.40
CA THR A 195 2.79 0.20 -1.60
C THR A 195 3.34 0.71 -0.27
N LEU A 196 2.46 0.96 0.70
CA LEU A 196 2.86 1.40 2.04
C LEU A 196 3.75 0.37 2.74
N ILE A 197 3.39 -0.92 2.65
CA ILE A 197 4.20 -2.02 3.19
C ILE A 197 5.59 -2.04 2.57
N ALA A 198 5.70 -1.87 1.24
CA ALA A 198 6.98 -1.82 0.54
C ALA A 198 7.86 -0.65 1.02
N VAL A 199 7.28 0.55 1.17
CA VAL A 199 8.00 1.73 1.69
C VAL A 199 8.44 1.52 3.13
N LEU A 200 7.54 1.10 4.02
CA LEU A 200 7.86 0.86 5.43
C LEU A 200 8.93 -0.21 5.58
N ARG A 201 8.91 -1.24 4.73
CA ARG A 201 9.95 -2.27 4.68
C ARG A 201 11.29 -1.68 4.25
N SER A 202 11.32 -0.84 3.21
CA SER A 202 12.54 -0.14 2.81
C SER A 202 13.08 0.75 3.92
N VAL A 203 12.22 1.57 4.55
CA VAL A 203 12.57 2.43 5.69
C VAL A 203 13.14 1.63 6.85
N TYR A 204 12.59 0.45 7.16
CA TYR A 204 13.13 -0.42 8.21
C TYR A 204 14.57 -0.83 7.91
N TYR A 205 14.83 -1.39 6.71
CA TYR A 205 16.16 -1.87 6.36
C TYR A 205 17.16 -0.71 6.24
N PHE A 206 16.70 0.42 5.73
CA PHE A 206 17.46 1.66 5.70
C PHE A 206 17.84 2.12 7.11
N ALA A 207 16.89 2.11 8.04
CA ALA A 207 17.10 2.46 9.43
C ALA A 207 18.07 1.52 10.15
N LEU A 208 18.07 0.22 9.82
CA LEU A 208 19.04 -0.74 10.35
C LEU A 208 20.46 -0.47 9.83
N MET A 209 20.63 -0.22 8.53
CA MET A 209 21.94 0.17 7.96
C MET A 209 22.46 1.44 8.63
N SER A 210 21.57 2.42 8.80
CA SER A 210 21.86 3.72 9.42
C SER A 210 22.26 3.62 10.89
N GLN A 211 21.74 2.64 11.63
CA GLN A 211 22.12 2.41 13.04
C GLN A 211 23.51 1.78 13.17
N ARG A 212 23.95 0.94 12.22
CA ARG A 212 25.30 0.34 12.22
C ARG A 212 26.41 1.38 12.03
N ALA A 213 26.09 2.45 11.33
CA ALA A 213 27.00 3.54 11.02
C ALA A 213 27.37 4.40 12.25
N GLY A 214 26.50 4.54 13.26
CA GLY A 214 26.74 5.45 14.39
C GLY A 214 26.85 6.92 13.94
N GLY A 215 25.70 7.57 13.71
CA GLY A 215 25.62 8.97 13.26
C GLY A 215 24.65 9.83 14.08
N ALA A 216 24.61 11.14 13.79
CA ALA A 216 23.81 12.13 14.53
C ALA A 216 22.30 11.78 14.58
N LEU A 217 21.78 11.07 13.58
CA LEU A 217 20.38 10.64 13.51
C LEU A 217 20.12 9.25 14.12
N PHE A 218 21.01 8.72 14.94
CA PHE A 218 20.88 7.38 15.51
C PHE A 218 19.53 7.14 16.21
N ILE A 219 19.06 8.10 17.02
CA ILE A 219 17.78 8.00 17.75
C ILE A 219 16.59 7.98 16.78
N PHE A 220 16.61 8.86 15.77
CA PHE A 220 15.59 8.91 14.72
C PHE A 220 15.49 7.56 14.00
N TRP A 221 16.62 7.02 13.55
CA TRP A 221 16.65 5.73 12.86
C TRP A 221 16.23 4.57 13.76
N ARG A 222 16.56 4.61 15.05
CA ARG A 222 16.07 3.63 16.01
C ARG A 222 14.55 3.66 16.16
N LEU A 223 13.93 4.84 16.20
CA LEU A 223 12.47 4.98 16.25
C LEU A 223 11.83 4.47 14.95
N CYS A 224 12.38 4.83 13.79
CA CYS A 224 11.92 4.33 12.49
C CYS A 224 11.96 2.80 12.45
N ALA A 225 13.08 2.18 12.83
CA ALA A 225 13.21 0.72 12.87
C ALA A 225 12.21 0.08 13.85
N TRP A 226 11.92 0.73 14.97
CA TRP A 226 10.95 0.24 15.95
C TRP A 226 9.53 0.22 15.40
N HIS A 227 9.07 1.33 14.82
CA HIS A 227 7.72 1.41 14.25
C HIS A 227 7.54 0.51 13.03
N THR A 228 8.59 0.29 12.25
CA THR A 228 8.53 -0.50 11.00
C THR A 228 8.86 -1.98 11.18
N ARG A 229 9.27 -2.41 12.40
CA ARG A 229 9.73 -3.79 12.66
C ARG A 229 8.77 -4.89 12.24
N TYR A 230 7.46 -4.66 12.41
CA TYR A 230 6.43 -5.65 12.11
C TYR A 230 6.33 -5.97 10.61
N VAL A 231 6.58 -4.96 9.78
CA VAL A 231 6.47 -5.05 8.32
C VAL A 231 7.71 -5.70 7.70
N ALA A 232 8.83 -5.69 8.42
CA ALA A 232 10.10 -6.21 7.93
C ALA A 232 10.28 -7.73 8.07
N GLY A 233 9.53 -8.39 8.95
CA GLY A 233 9.57 -9.83 9.14
C GLY A 233 9.03 -10.64 7.95
N THR A 234 9.11 -11.97 8.03
CA THR A 234 8.53 -12.89 7.04
C THR A 234 7.03 -12.70 6.90
N GLY A 235 6.32 -12.45 8.01
CA GLY A 235 4.88 -12.14 7.98
C GLY A 235 4.55 -10.90 7.15
N GLY A 236 5.36 -9.84 7.24
CA GLY A 236 5.19 -8.64 6.41
C GLY A 236 5.47 -8.88 4.93
N LEU A 237 6.42 -9.75 4.59
CA LEU A 237 6.66 -10.18 3.21
C LEU A 237 5.50 -11.00 2.65
N LEU A 238 4.98 -11.95 3.43
CA LEU A 238 3.81 -12.74 3.05
C LEU A 238 2.58 -11.85 2.86
N LEU A 239 2.36 -10.89 3.76
CA LEU A 239 1.30 -9.90 3.64
C LEU A 239 1.47 -9.05 2.38
N LEU A 240 2.69 -8.61 2.06
CA LEU A 240 2.97 -7.86 0.83
C LEU A 240 2.60 -8.67 -0.42
N VAL A 241 3.07 -9.91 -0.51
CA VAL A 241 2.79 -10.81 -1.64
C VAL A 241 1.29 -11.08 -1.74
N PHE A 242 0.63 -11.33 -0.61
CA PHE A 242 -0.82 -11.51 -0.55
C PHE A 242 -1.57 -10.26 -1.04
N CYS A 243 -1.22 -9.07 -0.56
CA CYS A 243 -1.87 -7.83 -0.98
C CYS A 243 -1.69 -7.58 -2.48
N LEU A 244 -0.49 -7.78 -3.03
CA LEU A 244 -0.24 -7.63 -4.47
C LEU A 244 -1.00 -8.67 -5.30
N GLY A 245 -0.97 -9.94 -4.89
CA GLY A 245 -1.65 -11.02 -5.59
C GLY A 245 -3.18 -10.89 -5.55
N ALA A 246 -3.74 -10.60 -4.37
CA ALA A 246 -5.16 -10.35 -4.22
C ALA A 246 -5.61 -9.09 -4.98
N SER A 247 -4.80 -8.02 -4.95
CA SER A 247 -5.05 -6.82 -5.75
C SER A 247 -5.11 -7.13 -7.24
N TYR A 248 -4.14 -7.89 -7.77
CA TYR A 248 -4.15 -8.35 -9.16
C TYR A 248 -5.43 -9.10 -9.52
N ILE A 249 -5.77 -10.16 -8.75
CA ILE A 249 -6.95 -11.00 -9.01
C ILE A 249 -8.26 -10.19 -8.97
N MET A 250 -8.33 -9.17 -8.10
CA MET A 250 -9.49 -8.28 -7.99
C MET A 250 -9.58 -7.27 -9.14
N LEU A 251 -8.47 -6.64 -9.51
CA LEU A 251 -8.43 -5.60 -10.55
C LEU A 251 -8.59 -6.16 -11.96
N ASP A 252 -8.04 -7.36 -12.23
CA ASP A 252 -8.15 -8.05 -13.51
C ASP A 252 -9.55 -8.67 -13.73
N GLY A 253 -10.36 -8.75 -12.67
CA GLY A 253 -11.74 -9.22 -12.75
C GLY A 253 -11.94 -10.73 -12.52
N TYR A 254 -10.88 -11.50 -12.32
CA TYR A 254 -10.99 -12.92 -11.95
C TYR A 254 -11.79 -13.12 -10.65
N ALA A 255 -11.57 -12.28 -9.64
CA ALA A 255 -12.35 -12.33 -8.39
C ALA A 255 -13.85 -12.12 -8.64
N TYR A 256 -14.19 -11.20 -9.54
CA TYR A 256 -15.58 -10.90 -9.88
C TYR A 256 -16.24 -12.06 -10.64
N LEU A 257 -15.55 -12.68 -11.58
CA LEU A 257 -16.05 -13.86 -12.31
C LEU A 257 -16.29 -15.05 -11.36
N LEU A 258 -15.36 -15.29 -10.44
CA LEU A 258 -15.52 -16.32 -9.40
C LEU A 258 -16.75 -16.04 -8.52
N TRP A 259 -16.93 -14.79 -8.09
CA TRP A 259 -18.08 -14.37 -7.30
C TRP A 259 -19.42 -14.58 -8.05
N GLN A 260 -19.48 -14.23 -9.33
CA GLN A 260 -20.68 -14.46 -10.15
C GLN A 260 -21.02 -15.94 -10.28
N ASN A 261 -20.01 -16.78 -10.57
CA ASN A 261 -20.19 -18.23 -10.70
C ASN A 261 -20.68 -18.86 -9.40
N PHE A 262 -20.12 -18.43 -8.26
CA PHE A 262 -20.56 -18.89 -6.95
C PHE A 262 -22.04 -18.54 -6.68
N ASN A 263 -22.47 -17.32 -6.97
CA ASN A 263 -23.87 -16.91 -6.80
C ASN A 263 -24.84 -17.69 -7.69
N LEU A 264 -24.43 -18.01 -8.92
CA LEU A 264 -25.23 -18.83 -9.83
C LEU A 264 -25.40 -20.28 -9.31
N ILE A 265 -24.37 -20.85 -8.71
CA ILE A 265 -24.44 -22.20 -8.10
C ILE A 265 -25.34 -22.18 -6.86
N LEU A 266 -25.18 -21.18 -6.00
CA LEU A 266 -25.97 -21.04 -4.78
C LEU A 266 -27.47 -20.87 -5.08
N THR A 267 -27.81 -20.01 -6.05
CA THR A 267 -29.20 -19.78 -6.47
C THR A 267 -29.83 -21.03 -7.07
N ARG A 268 -29.09 -21.81 -7.88
CA ARG A 268 -29.56 -23.11 -8.38
C ARG A 268 -29.84 -24.11 -7.26
N HIS A 269 -28.95 -24.21 -6.27
CA HIS A 269 -29.15 -25.12 -5.13
C HIS A 269 -30.36 -24.72 -4.26
N LEU A 270 -30.54 -23.43 -4.01
CA LEU A 270 -31.70 -22.93 -3.27
C LEU A 270 -33.00 -23.20 -4.03
N GLN A 271 -33.05 -22.98 -5.34
CA GLN A 271 -34.22 -23.29 -6.15
C GLN A 271 -34.55 -24.78 -6.15
N THR A 272 -33.55 -25.68 -6.21
CA THR A 272 -33.80 -27.11 -6.10
C THR A 272 -34.27 -27.55 -4.70
N ALA A 273 -33.87 -26.85 -3.64
CA ALA A 273 -34.25 -27.17 -2.27
C ALA A 273 -35.64 -26.67 -1.86
N PHE A 274 -36.20 -25.69 -2.58
CA PHE A 274 -37.56 -25.17 -2.35
C PHE A 274 -38.63 -25.80 -3.26
N VAL A 275 -38.22 -26.63 -4.22
CA VAL A 275 -39.12 -27.34 -5.15
C VAL A 275 -39.32 -28.82 -4.75
N SER A 276 -38.61 -29.30 -3.72
CA SER A 276 -38.80 -30.62 -3.08
C SER A 276 -39.63 -30.50 -1.80
#